data_AF-A0A183MX98-F1
#
_entry.id   AF-A0A183MX98-F1
#
_cell.length_a   1.000
_cell.length_b   1.000
_cell.length_c   1.000
_cell.angle_alpha   90.00
_cell.angle_beta   90.00
_cell.angle_gamma   90.00
#
_symmetry.space_group_name_H-M   'P 1'
#
loop_
_entity.id
_entity.type
_entity.pdbx_description
1 polymer ?
#
loop_
_entity_poly.entity_id
_entity_poly.type
_entity_poly.pdbx_seq_one_letter_code
_entity_poly.pdbx_strand_id
1 'polypeptide(L)'
;MEPFITTFSAIDKRGVNVITINELRNYVAENHLDKEMIPVSIIIFKWQSLFDPEGSGKITFRRFCEVLGVHPERPQAVISKPLYGIPTTGLRPEIFVIMQELPLQDQIKISEEAYRLTQPQDKFIEKEASEKLKRWLDTTYGRHWHVTIVRGSYWTTYTHIPNWSFHFKINQHSFIIYRTNE
;
A
#
# COMPACT_ATOMS: atom_id res chain seq x y z
N MET A 1 -13.41 -13.44 -6.41
CA MET A 1 -12.08 -12.91 -5.99
C MET A 1 -12.12 -12.41 -4.55
N GLU A 2 -13.20 -11.73 -4.13
CA GLU A 2 -13.34 -11.15 -2.78
C GLU A 2 -13.29 -12.09 -1.56
N PRO A 3 -13.81 -13.35 -1.58
CA PRO A 3 -13.92 -14.15 -0.35
C PRO A 3 -12.58 -14.54 0.27
N PHE A 4 -11.57 -14.85 -0.55
CA PHE A 4 -10.27 -15.31 -0.05
C PHE A 4 -9.41 -14.16 0.47
N ILE A 5 -9.52 -12.99 -0.16
CA ILE A 5 -8.82 -11.77 0.28
C ILE A 5 -9.44 -11.27 1.58
N THR A 6 -10.77 -11.29 1.72
CA THR A 6 -11.42 -10.93 2.99
C THR A 6 -11.07 -11.91 4.11
N THR A 7 -10.92 -13.22 3.81
CA THR A 7 -10.38 -14.18 4.77
C THR A 7 -8.96 -13.83 5.21
N PHE A 8 -8.06 -13.51 4.28
CA PHE A 8 -6.69 -13.11 4.63
C PHE A 8 -6.68 -11.87 5.54
N SER A 9 -7.44 -10.84 5.18
CA SER A 9 -7.55 -9.61 5.97
C SER A 9 -8.20 -9.83 7.34
N ALA A 10 -9.12 -10.78 7.45
CA ALA A 10 -9.73 -11.14 8.74
C ALA A 10 -8.74 -11.82 9.69
N ILE A 11 -7.73 -12.51 9.14
CA ILE A 11 -6.67 -13.18 9.92
C ILE A 11 -5.52 -12.19 10.24
N ASP A 12 -5.07 -11.39 9.26
CA ASP A 12 -4.04 -10.35 9.45
C ASP A 12 -4.64 -9.06 10.05
N LYS A 13 -5.07 -9.14 11.32
CA LYS A 13 -5.63 -8.00 12.07
C LYS A 13 -4.68 -6.80 12.18
N ARG A 14 -3.37 -7.01 11.98
CA ARG A 14 -2.33 -5.98 12.08
C ARG A 14 -2.05 -5.27 10.76
N GLY A 15 -2.53 -5.81 9.64
CA GLY A 15 -2.32 -5.24 8.30
C GLY A 15 -0.85 -5.22 7.86
N VAL A 16 -0.04 -6.16 8.36
CA VAL A 16 1.40 -6.25 8.03
C VAL A 16 1.67 -7.11 6.79
N ASN A 17 0.61 -7.60 6.13
CA ASN A 17 0.62 -8.51 4.98
C ASN A 17 1.28 -9.87 5.26
N VAL A 18 1.25 -10.31 6.51
CA VAL A 18 1.84 -11.57 6.98
C VAL A 18 0.96 -12.18 8.05
N ILE A 19 0.54 -13.43 7.84
CA ILE A 19 -0.19 -14.25 8.82
C ILE A 19 0.78 -15.23 9.47
N THR A 20 0.78 -15.29 10.80
CA THR A 20 1.45 -16.34 11.57
C THR A 20 0.54 -17.54 11.80
N ILE A 21 1.12 -18.71 12.05
CA ILE A 21 0.33 -19.92 12.38
C ILE A 21 -0.54 -19.73 13.63
N ASN A 22 -0.10 -18.92 14.60
CA ASN A 22 -0.90 -18.62 15.77
C ASN A 22 -2.11 -17.73 15.44
N GLU A 23 -1.95 -16.73 14.57
CA GLU A 23 -3.07 -15.91 14.08
C GLU A 23 -4.10 -16.78 13.33
N LEU A 24 -3.64 -17.71 12.49
CA LEU A 24 -4.51 -18.66 11.80
C LEU A 24 -5.26 -19.57 12.78
N ARG A 25 -4.59 -20.10 13.82
CA ARG A 25 -5.24 -20.91 14.86
C ARG A 25 -6.31 -20.13 15.61
N ASN A 26 -6.01 -18.89 15.99
CA ASN A 26 -6.95 -18.02 16.69
C ASN A 26 -8.18 -17.74 15.81
N TYR A 27 -7.98 -17.46 14.52
CA TYR A 27 -9.09 -17.25 13.58
C TYR A 27 -10.01 -18.47 13.47
N VAL A 28 -9.43 -19.68 13.36
CA VAL A 28 -10.21 -20.94 13.30
C VAL A 28 -11.04 -21.13 14.57
N ALA A 29 -10.47 -20.86 15.75
CA ALA A 29 -11.17 -20.98 17.03
C ALA A 29 -12.27 -19.93 17.20
N GLU A 30 -12.00 -18.67 16.84
CA GLU A 30 -12.94 -17.54 16.93
C GLU A 30 -14.14 -17.71 16.00
N ASN A 31 -13.96 -18.31 14.82
CA ASN A 31 -15.01 -18.50 13.83
C ASN A 31 -15.68 -19.88 13.91
N HIS A 32 -15.33 -20.70 14.91
CA HIS A 32 -15.87 -22.04 15.12
C HIS A 32 -15.76 -22.98 13.88
N LEU A 33 -14.71 -22.80 13.08
CA LEU A 33 -14.48 -23.59 11.86
C LEU A 33 -14.10 -25.05 12.17
N ASP A 34 -13.87 -25.36 13.45
CA ASP A 34 -13.65 -26.69 14.01
C ASP A 34 -14.93 -27.51 14.17
N LYS A 35 -16.11 -26.87 14.16
CA LYS A 35 -17.40 -27.55 14.36
C LYS A 35 -17.93 -28.26 13.10
N GLU A 36 -17.37 -27.99 11.92
CA GLU A 36 -17.76 -28.62 10.65
C GLU A 36 -16.94 -29.89 10.32
N MET A 37 -16.75 -30.80 11.28
CA MET A 37 -16.08 -32.11 11.11
C MET A 37 -14.61 -32.10 10.62
N ILE A 38 -13.96 -30.94 10.47
CA ILE A 38 -12.54 -30.84 10.10
C ILE A 38 -11.73 -30.43 11.32
N PRO A 39 -10.83 -31.29 11.84
CA PRO A 39 -9.96 -30.93 12.97
C PRO A 39 -9.11 -29.69 12.66
N VAL A 40 -8.93 -28.82 13.66
CA VAL A 40 -8.07 -27.62 13.57
C VAL A 40 -6.70 -27.97 13.00
N SER A 41 -6.12 -29.08 13.42
CA SER A 41 -4.82 -29.57 12.93
C SER A 41 -4.80 -29.81 11.41
N ILE A 42 -5.89 -30.30 10.81
CA ILE A 42 -6.00 -30.52 9.37
C ILE A 42 -6.11 -29.19 8.61
N ILE A 43 -6.84 -28.21 9.17
CA ILE A 43 -6.94 -26.87 8.56
C ILE A 43 -5.56 -26.20 8.53
N ILE A 44 -4.86 -26.21 9.67
CA ILE A 44 -3.51 -25.64 9.76
C ILE A 44 -2.55 -26.36 8.81
N PHE A 45 -2.58 -27.69 8.77
CA PHE A 45 -1.72 -28.47 7.87
C PHE A 45 -1.96 -28.15 6.40
N LYS A 46 -3.22 -28.04 5.97
CA LYS A 46 -3.57 -27.66 4.58
C LYS A 46 -3.08 -26.26 4.24
N TRP A 47 -3.22 -25.30 5.15
CA TRP A 47 -2.73 -23.94 4.91
C TRP A 47 -1.21 -23.87 4.85
N GLN A 48 -0.52 -24.62 5.72
CA GLN A 48 0.94 -24.70 5.68
C GLN A 48 1.43 -25.35 4.39
N SER A 49 0.84 -26.48 3.98
CA SER A 49 1.26 -27.17 2.76
C SER A 49 1.02 -26.35 1.48
N LEU A 50 -0.04 -25.54 1.45
CA LEU A 50 -0.38 -24.69 0.31
C LEU A 50 0.43 -23.39 0.30
N PHE A 51 0.55 -22.71 1.45
CA PHE A 51 1.00 -21.31 1.50
C PHE A 51 2.35 -21.09 2.20
N ASP A 52 2.88 -22.09 2.92
CA ASP A 52 4.19 -22.05 3.59
C ASP A 52 4.98 -23.36 3.35
N PRO A 53 5.24 -23.72 2.08
CA PRO A 53 5.91 -24.98 1.76
C PRO A 53 7.36 -25.06 2.29
N GLU A 54 7.98 -23.90 2.56
CA GLU A 54 9.33 -23.80 3.11
C GLU A 54 9.36 -23.94 4.65
N GLY A 55 8.18 -23.97 5.31
CA GLY A 55 8.09 -24.14 6.76
C GLY A 55 8.57 -22.92 7.56
N SER A 56 8.44 -21.72 7.01
CA SER A 56 8.85 -20.46 7.64
C SER A 56 8.00 -20.08 8.86
N GLY A 57 6.83 -20.72 9.02
CA GLY A 57 5.82 -20.38 10.03
C GLY A 57 5.04 -19.10 9.71
N LYS A 58 5.21 -18.56 8.50
CA LYS A 58 4.62 -17.29 8.04
C LYS A 58 4.02 -17.45 6.66
N ILE A 59 2.78 -16.98 6.50
CA ILE A 59 2.07 -16.94 5.23
C ILE A 59 2.00 -15.49 4.78
N THR A 60 2.74 -15.13 3.73
CA THR A 60 2.74 -13.76 3.20
C THR A 60 1.56 -13.55 2.25
N PHE A 61 1.03 -12.33 2.20
CA PHE A 61 -0.07 -11.98 1.28
C PHE A 61 0.29 -12.26 -0.17
N ARG A 62 1.53 -11.95 -0.55
CA ARG A 62 2.06 -12.22 -1.89
C ARG A 62 1.97 -13.71 -2.22
N ARG A 63 2.50 -14.58 -1.34
CA ARG A 63 2.48 -16.03 -1.56
C ARG A 63 1.06 -16.58 -1.59
N PHE A 64 0.19 -16.07 -0.73
CA PHE A 64 -1.22 -16.43 -0.69
C PHE A 64 -1.93 -16.14 -2.03
N CYS A 65 -1.71 -14.95 -2.61
CA CYS A 65 -2.25 -14.58 -3.91
C CYS A 65 -1.66 -15.43 -5.05
N GLU A 66 -0.35 -15.66 -5.05
CA GLU A 66 0.35 -16.49 -6.04
C GLU A 66 -0.22 -17.91 -6.11
N VAL A 67 -0.42 -18.56 -4.96
CA VAL A 67 -0.94 -19.94 -4.87
C VAL A 67 -2.40 -20.03 -5.31
N LEU A 68 -3.21 -19.03 -5.00
CA LEU A 68 -4.62 -18.98 -5.39
C LEU A 68 -4.83 -18.57 -6.86
N GLY A 69 -3.76 -18.29 -7.61
CA GLY A 69 -3.85 -17.84 -9.01
C GLY A 69 -4.57 -16.51 -9.17
N VAL A 70 -4.72 -15.74 -8.08
CA VAL A 70 -5.27 -14.39 -8.11
C VAL A 70 -4.10 -13.43 -8.23
N HIS A 71 -4.04 -12.73 -9.36
CA HIS A 71 -3.19 -11.55 -9.44
C HIS A 71 -3.67 -10.58 -8.36
N PRO A 72 -2.79 -10.09 -7.48
CA PRO A 72 -3.16 -9.03 -6.57
C PRO A 72 -3.32 -7.75 -7.40
N GLU A 73 -4.49 -7.59 -8.04
CA GLU A 73 -5.18 -6.32 -7.87
C GLU A 73 -5.42 -6.26 -6.36
N ARG A 74 -4.43 -5.71 -5.64
CA ARG A 74 -4.43 -5.66 -4.17
C ARG A 74 -5.82 -5.21 -3.74
N PRO A 75 -6.37 -5.74 -2.63
CA PRO A 75 -7.60 -5.22 -2.07
C PRO A 75 -7.45 -3.71 -2.11
N GLN A 76 -8.36 -3.04 -2.84
CA GLN A 76 -8.53 -1.60 -2.76
C GLN A 76 -8.57 -1.36 -1.26
N ALA A 77 -7.42 -0.94 -0.69
CA ALA A 77 -7.29 -0.74 0.74
C ALA A 77 -8.44 0.19 1.02
N VAL A 78 -9.47 -0.32 1.72
CA VAL A 78 -10.81 0.30 1.81
C VAL A 78 -10.54 1.77 1.71
N ILE A 79 -10.81 2.33 0.52
CA ILE A 79 -10.46 3.72 0.29
C ILE A 79 -11.49 4.38 1.18
N SER A 80 -11.11 4.59 2.45
CA SER A 80 -11.68 5.59 3.29
C SER A 80 -11.47 6.80 2.41
N LYS A 81 -12.54 7.17 1.69
CA LYS A 81 -12.60 8.40 0.92
C LYS A 81 -11.94 9.40 1.85
N PRO A 82 -10.74 9.92 1.54
CA PRO A 82 -10.12 10.85 2.45
C PRO A 82 -11.13 11.98 2.53
N LEU A 83 -11.75 12.16 3.70
CA LEU A 83 -12.48 13.39 3.95
C LEU A 83 -11.42 14.46 3.77
N TYR A 84 -11.59 15.27 2.73
CA TYR A 84 -10.71 16.38 2.41
C TYR A 84 -10.39 17.14 3.70
N GLY A 85 -9.11 17.15 4.09
CA GLY A 85 -8.64 17.91 5.25
C GLY A 85 -8.58 17.15 6.59
N ILE A 86 -8.82 15.84 6.67
CA ILE A 86 -8.51 15.08 7.90
C ILE A 86 -7.03 14.66 7.91
N PRO A 87 -6.27 14.97 8.98
CA PRO A 87 -4.91 14.47 9.15
C PRO A 87 -4.91 12.94 9.12
N THR A 88 -4.20 12.37 8.15
CA THR A 88 -4.01 10.92 8.07
C THR A 88 -2.97 10.54 9.12
N THR A 89 -3.33 9.69 10.08
CA THR A 89 -2.45 9.28 11.18
C THR A 89 -1.10 8.80 10.65
N GLY A 90 -0.02 9.51 10.98
CA GLY A 90 1.36 9.16 10.59
C GLY A 90 2.00 10.06 9.51
N LEU A 91 1.23 10.87 8.78
CA LEU A 91 1.77 11.87 7.85
C LEU A 91 2.07 13.20 8.58
N ARG A 92 2.97 13.99 8.01
CA ARG A 92 3.22 15.37 8.46
C ARG A 92 1.95 16.23 8.37
N PRO A 93 1.70 17.12 9.35
CA PRO A 93 0.55 18.04 9.30
C PRO A 93 0.51 18.94 8.05
N GLU A 94 1.66 19.22 7.44
CA GLU A 94 1.78 20.03 6.24
C GLU A 94 1.40 19.29 4.95
N ILE A 95 1.20 17.97 5.03
CA ILE A 95 0.85 17.11 3.90
C ILE A 95 -0.67 16.97 3.82
N PHE A 96 -1.26 17.58 2.80
CA PHE A 96 -2.68 17.45 2.50
C PHE A 96 -2.88 16.43 1.39
N VAL A 97 -3.34 15.23 1.73
CA VAL A 97 -3.64 14.17 0.75
C VAL A 97 -4.83 14.57 -0.11
N ILE A 98 -4.67 14.48 -1.43
CA ILE A 98 -5.73 14.71 -2.44
C ILE A 98 -6.27 13.36 -2.94
N MET A 99 -5.37 12.42 -3.23
CA MET A 99 -5.70 11.08 -3.69
C MET A 99 -4.57 10.13 -3.28
N GLN A 100 -4.91 8.90 -2.88
CA GLN A 100 -3.93 7.90 -2.48
C GLN A 100 -4.32 6.50 -2.96
N GLU A 101 -3.34 5.77 -3.49
CA GLU A 101 -3.41 4.32 -3.67
C GLU A 101 -2.19 3.60 -3.05
N LEU A 102 -1.14 4.35 -2.68
CA LEU A 102 0.04 3.81 -2.01
C LEU A 102 -0.29 3.29 -0.60
N PRO A 103 0.41 2.24 -0.12
CA PRO A 103 0.40 1.90 1.30
C PRO A 103 0.90 3.06 2.18
N LEU A 104 0.34 3.22 3.38
CA LEU A 104 0.65 4.35 4.28
C LEU A 104 2.16 4.54 4.54
N GLN A 105 2.91 3.44 4.70
CA GLN A 105 4.36 3.52 4.91
C GLN A 105 5.10 4.15 3.73
N ASP A 106 4.66 3.90 2.50
CA ASP A 106 5.24 4.50 1.29
C ASP A 106 4.76 5.93 1.08
N GLN A 107 3.50 6.23 1.45
CA GLN A 107 3.03 7.62 1.49
C GLN A 107 3.89 8.49 2.41
N ILE A 108 4.18 8.00 3.63
CA ILE A 108 5.04 8.69 4.60
C ILE A 108 6.41 8.97 3.96
N LYS A 109 7.10 7.93 3.47
CA LYS A 109 8.43 8.07 2.86
C LYS A 109 8.44 9.06 1.68
N ILE A 110 7.47 8.93 0.77
CA ILE A 110 7.40 9.76 -0.44
C ILE A 110 7.06 11.21 -0.08
N SER A 111 6.11 11.43 0.82
CA SER A 111 5.74 12.78 1.26
C SER A 111 6.86 13.46 2.05
N GLU A 112 7.63 12.71 2.83
CA GLU A 112 8.80 13.23 3.57
C GLU A 112 9.91 13.65 2.62
N GLU A 113 10.21 12.85 1.61
CA GLU A 113 11.23 13.20 0.62
C GLU A 113 10.78 14.42 -0.21
N ALA A 114 9.51 14.48 -0.61
CA ALA A 114 8.96 15.67 -1.26
C ALA A 114 9.03 16.89 -0.34
N TYR A 115 8.66 16.76 0.94
CA TYR A 115 8.74 17.84 1.92
C TYR A 115 10.17 18.35 2.06
N ARG A 116 11.16 17.46 2.17
CA ARG A 116 12.59 17.81 2.23
C ARG A 116 13.03 18.62 1.01
N LEU A 117 12.56 18.26 -0.20
CA LEU A 117 12.85 18.99 -1.43
C LEU A 117 12.15 20.36 -1.51
N THR A 118 11.08 20.57 -0.74
CA THR A 118 10.43 21.89 -0.59
C THR A 118 11.05 22.76 0.50
N GLN A 119 11.87 22.19 1.39
CA GLN A 119 12.51 22.97 2.44
C GLN A 119 13.54 23.93 1.84
N PRO A 120 13.57 25.19 2.29
CA PRO A 120 14.53 26.16 1.79
C PRO A 120 15.95 25.80 2.25
N GLN A 121 16.83 25.47 1.30
CA GLN A 121 18.26 25.79 1.41
C GLN A 121 18.55 27.11 0.66
N ASP A 122 17.88 27.27 -0.49
CA ASP A 122 17.79 28.47 -1.34
C ASP A 122 16.32 28.59 -1.84
N LYS A 123 16.09 29.35 -2.93
CA LYS A 123 14.79 29.41 -3.61
C LYS A 123 14.35 28.01 -4.09
N PHE A 124 13.13 27.61 -3.75
CA PHE A 124 12.51 26.40 -4.29
C PHE A 124 12.31 26.51 -5.81
N ILE A 125 12.81 25.51 -6.54
CA ILE A 125 12.69 25.41 -8.01
C ILE A 125 11.91 24.14 -8.34
N GLU A 126 10.67 24.29 -8.82
CA GLU A 126 9.74 23.20 -9.06
C GLU A 126 10.31 22.15 -10.02
N LYS A 127 10.99 22.59 -11.09
CA LYS A 127 11.61 21.70 -12.08
C LYS A 127 12.68 20.81 -11.44
N GLU A 128 13.55 21.37 -10.60
CA GLU A 128 14.59 20.58 -9.96
C GLU A 128 14.02 19.61 -8.94
N ALA A 129 13.01 20.05 -8.18
CA ALA A 129 12.35 19.22 -7.20
C ALA A 129 11.65 18.03 -7.88
N SER A 130 10.96 18.25 -9.00
CA SER A 130 10.30 17.17 -9.74
C SER A 130 11.30 16.16 -10.29
N GLU A 131 12.42 16.61 -10.86
CA GLU A 131 13.47 15.73 -11.37
C GLU A 131 14.18 14.95 -10.26
N LYS A 132 14.52 15.60 -9.14
CA LYS A 132 15.16 14.96 -7.98
C LYS A 132 14.24 13.90 -7.37
N LEU A 133 12.96 14.24 -7.16
CA LEU A 133 11.98 13.31 -6.62
C LEU A 133 11.74 12.12 -7.57
N LYS A 134 11.63 12.36 -8.87
CA LYS A 134 11.51 11.30 -9.88
C LYS A 134 12.70 10.34 -9.83
N ARG A 135 13.94 10.87 -9.84
CA ARG A 135 15.16 10.03 -9.77
C ARG A 135 15.20 9.19 -8.50
N TRP A 136 14.83 9.78 -7.37
CA TRP A 136 14.74 9.05 -6.11
C TRP A 136 13.71 7.92 -6.17
N LEU A 137 12.49 8.21 -6.65
CA LEU A 137 11.43 7.20 -6.83
C LEU A 137 11.85 6.06 -7.76
N ASP A 138 12.43 6.38 -8.91
CA ASP A 138 12.93 5.41 -9.89
C ASP A 138 14.02 4.50 -9.28
N THR A 139 14.85 5.05 -8.38
CA THR A 139 15.92 4.31 -7.72
C THR A 139 15.40 3.44 -6.57
N THR A 140 14.45 3.97 -5.78
CA THR A 140 13.93 3.32 -4.56
C THR A 140 12.87 2.27 -4.86
N TYR A 141 11.99 2.54 -5.84
CA TYR A 141 10.80 1.73 -6.12
C TYR A 141 10.82 1.09 -7.52
N GLY A 142 11.83 1.41 -8.34
CA GLY A 142 11.94 0.96 -9.74
C GLY A 142 11.19 1.88 -10.71
N ARG A 143 11.58 1.84 -11.98
CA ARG A 143 11.06 2.70 -13.06
C ARG A 143 9.69 2.20 -13.59
N HIS A 144 8.86 3.01 -14.26
CA HIS A 144 9.03 4.44 -14.59
C HIS A 144 8.06 5.32 -13.81
N TRP A 145 8.60 6.24 -13.01
CA TRP A 145 7.80 7.22 -12.28
C TRP A 145 7.61 8.53 -13.04
N HIS A 146 6.45 9.13 -12.85
CA HIS A 146 6.09 10.47 -13.29
C HIS A 146 5.85 11.34 -12.06
N VAL A 147 6.42 12.55 -12.09
CA VAL A 147 6.26 13.54 -11.02
C VAL A 147 5.90 14.87 -11.66
N THR A 148 4.70 15.35 -11.36
CA THR A 148 4.24 16.69 -11.77
C THR A 148 4.03 17.54 -10.53
N ILE A 149 4.57 18.76 -10.54
CA ILE A 149 4.38 19.75 -9.47
C ILE A 149 3.58 20.90 -10.06
N VAL A 150 2.42 21.19 -9.47
CA VAL A 150 1.49 22.23 -9.92
C VAL A 150 1.32 23.29 -8.84
N ARG A 151 1.43 24.56 -9.21
CA ARG A 151 1.01 25.69 -8.39
C ARG A 151 -0.35 26.18 -8.87
N GLY A 152 -1.42 25.75 -8.20
CA GLY A 152 -2.81 26.07 -8.57
C GLY A 152 -3.69 24.84 -8.70
N SER A 153 -4.78 24.97 -9.45
CA SER A 153 -5.73 23.89 -9.72
C SER A 153 -5.29 23.04 -10.90
N TYR A 154 -5.68 21.76 -10.91
CA TYR A 154 -5.39 20.84 -12.01
C TYR A 154 -6.56 19.88 -12.25
N TRP A 155 -6.63 19.37 -13.49
CA TRP A 155 -7.48 18.28 -13.92
C TRP A 155 -6.61 17.30 -14.69
N THR A 156 -6.77 16.01 -14.43
CA THR A 156 -5.91 15.00 -15.05
C THR A 156 -6.67 13.71 -15.30
N THR A 157 -6.32 13.02 -16.37
CA THR A 157 -6.74 11.66 -16.71
C THR A 157 -5.49 10.91 -17.11
N TYR A 158 -5.20 9.80 -16.46
CA TYR A 158 -4.00 9.01 -16.71
C TYR A 158 -4.23 7.53 -16.39
N THR A 159 -3.31 6.70 -16.88
CA THR A 159 -3.25 5.28 -16.55
C THR A 159 -1.93 5.03 -15.84
N HIS A 160 -1.98 4.26 -14.77
CA HIS A 160 -0.84 3.94 -13.93
C HIS A 160 -0.95 2.49 -13.44
N ILE A 161 0.16 1.99 -12.90
CA ILE A 161 0.18 0.69 -12.24
C ILE A 161 -0.64 0.80 -10.95
N PRO A 162 -1.60 -0.11 -10.69
CA PRO A 162 -2.41 -0.07 -9.48
C PRO A 162 -1.57 0.04 -8.20
N ASN A 163 -2.01 0.87 -7.25
CA ASN A 163 -1.34 1.10 -5.96
C ASN A 163 -0.04 1.90 -6.02
N TRP A 164 0.28 2.50 -7.17
CA TRP A 164 1.47 3.32 -7.35
C TRP A 164 1.13 4.74 -7.77
N SER A 165 0.02 5.29 -7.25
CA SER A 165 -0.34 6.70 -7.42
C SER A 165 -0.61 7.38 -6.08
N PHE A 166 -0.16 8.63 -5.99
CA PHE A 166 -0.28 9.45 -4.80
C PHE A 166 -0.25 10.93 -5.15
N HIS A 167 -1.33 11.62 -4.81
CA HIS A 167 -1.47 13.05 -4.97
C HIS A 167 -1.61 13.69 -3.60
N PHE A 168 -0.78 14.69 -3.34
CA PHE A 168 -0.83 15.45 -2.10
C PHE A 168 -0.39 16.89 -2.36
N LYS A 169 -0.60 17.75 -1.38
CA LYS A 169 -0.24 19.16 -1.44
C LYS A 169 0.64 19.51 -0.25
N ILE A 170 1.70 20.26 -0.54
CA ILE A 170 2.56 20.93 0.44
C ILE A 170 2.48 22.42 0.13
N ASN A 171 2.06 23.24 1.09
CA ASN A 171 1.89 24.68 0.90
C ASN A 171 1.01 25.01 -0.33
N GLN A 172 1.57 25.67 -1.35
CA GLN A 172 0.85 26.04 -2.59
C GLN A 172 1.06 25.06 -3.74
N HIS A 173 1.80 23.97 -3.51
CA HIS A 173 2.25 23.05 -4.54
C HIS A 173 1.59 21.69 -4.40
N SER A 174 0.86 21.28 -5.43
CA SER A 174 0.32 19.93 -5.57
C SER A 174 1.32 19.04 -6.28
N PHE A 175 1.61 17.90 -5.67
CA PHE A 175 2.44 16.83 -6.19
C PHE A 175 1.51 15.75 -6.73
N ILE A 176 1.68 15.42 -8.01
CA ILE A 176 0.95 14.37 -8.73
C ILE A 176 2.00 13.34 -9.11
N ILE A 177 1.98 12.21 -8.41
CA ILE A 177 3.01 11.18 -8.53
C ILE A 177 2.33 9.88 -8.91
N TYR A 178 2.81 9.25 -9.98
CA TYR A 178 2.33 7.92 -10.38
C TYR A 178 3.38 7.14 -11.15
N ARG A 179 3.27 5.80 -11.11
CA ARG A 179 4.15 4.90 -11.86
C ARG A 179 3.43 4.29 -13.07
N THR A 180 4.12 4.17 -14.20
CA THR A 180 3.62 3.48 -15.40
C THR A 180 4.44 2.24 -15.72
N ASN A 181 3.87 1.36 -16.56
CA ASN A 181 4.63 0.32 -17.23
C ASN A 181 5.68 0.94 -18.18
N GLU A 182 6.68 0.13 -18.54
CA GLU A 182 7.62 0.40 -19.63
C GLU A 182 6.90 0.48 -20.99
#